data_AF-A0A920KIU3-F1
#
_entry.id   AF-A0A920KIU3-F1
#
_cell.length_a   1.000
_cell.length_b   1.000
_cell.length_c   1.000
_cell.angle_alpha   90.00
_cell.angle_beta   90.00
_cell.angle_gamma   90.00
#
_symmetry.space_group_name_H-M   'P 1'
#
loop_
_entity.id
_entity.type
_entity.pdbx_description
1 polymer ?
#
loop_
_entity_poly.entity_id
_entity_poly.type
_entity_poly.pdbx_seq_one_letter_code
_entity_poly.pdbx_strand_id
1 'polypeptide(L)'
;MQKKSKENFSNSSLVHIPEIYWDYVTQNVLVMERTFAIPINDKKRLEQCNVDFKKLAKNAVELFFVQVFEHNFFHADMHPGNIFVQKDEGDVKFVLVDFGIMGSLSSFDKKYLAENFVAF
;
A
#
# COMPACT_ATOMS: atom_id res chain seq x y z
N MET A 1 7.07 5.84 10.43
CA MET A 1 6.74 4.69 9.55
C MET A 1 6.37 5.17 8.16
N GLN A 2 5.30 5.96 8.00
CA GLN A 2 4.88 6.52 6.70
C GLN A 2 6.00 7.24 5.92
N LYS A 3 6.78 8.12 6.57
CA LYS A 3 7.94 8.77 5.91
C LYS A 3 8.95 7.76 5.33
N LYS A 4 9.30 6.74 6.12
CA LYS A 4 10.23 5.68 5.71
C LYS A 4 9.63 4.82 4.60
N SER A 5 8.33 4.51 4.65
CA SER A 5 7.62 3.83 3.57
C SER A 5 7.64 4.69 2.30
N LYS A 6 7.41 6.00 2.39
CA LYS A 6 7.48 6.91 1.24
C LYS A 6 8.87 6.92 0.60
N GLU A 7 9.93 6.94 1.40
CA GLU A 7 11.31 6.84 0.91
C GLU A 7 11.56 5.50 0.21
N ASN A 8 11.10 4.39 0.80
CA ASN A 8 11.24 3.06 0.21
C ASN A 8 10.51 2.89 -1.13
N PHE A 9 9.36 3.55 -1.29
CA PHE A 9 8.50 3.46 -2.48
C PHE A 9 8.67 4.65 -3.44
N SER A 10 9.66 5.53 -3.26
CA SER A 10 9.76 6.79 -4.01
C SER A 10 9.83 6.62 -5.54
N ASN A 11 10.36 5.48 -6.00
CA ASN A 11 10.49 5.13 -7.42
C ASN A 11 9.56 3.97 -7.83
N SER A 12 8.61 3.60 -6.97
CA SER A 12 7.72 2.47 -7.24
C SER A 12 6.61 2.87 -8.21
N SER A 13 6.41 2.07 -9.24
CA SER A 13 5.22 2.15 -10.09
C SER A 13 3.99 1.48 -9.45
N LEU A 14 4.16 0.77 -8.33
CA LEU A 14 3.10 -0.01 -7.67
C LEU A 14 2.32 0.80 -6.64
N VAL A 15 2.99 1.70 -5.91
CA VAL A 15 2.40 2.41 -4.77
C VAL A 15 2.72 3.90 -4.82
N HIS A 16 1.70 4.69 -4.53
CA HIS A 16 1.82 6.09 -4.18
C HIS A 16 1.50 6.29 -2.69
N ILE A 17 2.39 6.99 -1.99
CA ILE A 17 2.21 7.38 -0.58
C ILE A 17 2.10 8.90 -0.52
N PRO A 18 0.96 9.46 -0.04
CA PRO A 18 0.75 10.90 0.06
C PRO A 18 1.87 11.62 0.82
N GLU A 19 2.27 12.80 0.37
CA GLU A 19 3.17 13.68 1.14
C GLU A 19 2.55 14.11 2.46
N ILE A 20 3.35 14.17 3.52
CA ILE A 20 2.91 14.70 4.81
C ILE A 20 3.32 16.17 4.89
N TYR A 21 2.36 17.04 5.16
CA TYR A 21 2.66 18.46 5.39
C TYR A 21 2.94 18.70 6.88
N TRP A 22 4.18 18.43 7.28
CA TRP A 22 4.62 18.43 8.69
C TRP A 22 4.30 19.72 9.45
N ASP A 23 4.35 20.87 8.78
CA ASP A 23 4.04 22.18 9.36
C ASP A 23 2.60 22.30 9.87
N TYR A 24 1.70 21.43 9.40
CA TYR A 24 0.29 21.41 9.78
C TYR A 24 -0.10 20.18 10.62
N VAL A 25 0.88 19.34 10.99
CA VAL A 25 0.64 18.15 11.82
C VAL A 25 0.63 18.54 13.30
N THR A 26 -0.35 18.02 14.04
CA THR A 26 -0.42 18.13 15.50
C THR A 26 -0.51 16.75 16.13
N GLN A 27 -0.56 16.67 17.46
CA GLN A 27 -0.72 15.38 18.16
C GLN A 27 -2.01 14.63 17.76
N ASN A 28 -3.06 15.34 17.35
CA ASN A 28 -4.37 14.75 17.06
C ASN A 28 -4.83 14.94 15.60
N VAL A 29 -4.00 15.57 14.76
CA VAL A 29 -4.35 15.88 13.37
C VAL A 29 -3.16 15.58 12.46
N LEU A 30 -3.39 14.71 11.49
CA LEU A 30 -2.46 14.41 10.41
C LEU A 30 -2.92 15.11 9.12
N VAL A 31 -2.04 15.91 8.53
CA VAL A 31 -2.31 16.63 7.27
C VAL A 31 -1.40 16.08 6.18
N MET A 32 -2.00 15.69 5.06
CA MET A 32 -1.29 15.06 3.94
C MET A 32 -1.87 15.47 2.58
N GLU A 33 -1.15 15.13 1.51
CA GLU A 33 -1.57 15.29 0.12
C GLU A 33 -2.95 14.68 -0.11
N ARG A 34 -3.81 15.45 -0.80
CA ARG A 34 -5.14 14.97 -1.19
C ARG A 34 -5.03 14.12 -2.44
N THR A 35 -5.34 12.84 -2.32
CA THR A 35 -5.33 11.90 -3.45
C THR A 35 -6.72 11.72 -4.04
N PHE A 36 -6.80 11.61 -5.37
CA PHE A 36 -8.04 11.33 -6.10
C PHE A 36 -8.02 9.88 -6.60
N ALA A 37 -8.33 8.94 -5.71
CA ALA A 37 -8.30 7.51 -5.99
C ALA A 37 -9.66 6.86 -5.69
N ILE A 38 -9.90 5.70 -6.29
CA ILE A 38 -11.14 4.94 -6.17
C ILE A 38 -10.97 3.92 -5.04
N PRO A 39 -11.87 3.86 -4.04
CA PRO A 39 -11.82 2.81 -3.02
C PRO A 39 -11.80 1.41 -3.65
N ILE A 40 -10.95 0.51 -3.14
CA ILE A 40 -10.81 -0.82 -3.74
C ILE A 40 -12.10 -1.66 -3.68
N ASN A 41 -12.99 -1.35 -2.73
CA ASN A 41 -14.29 -1.98 -2.58
C ASN A 41 -15.37 -1.42 -3.54
N ASP A 42 -15.13 -0.31 -4.22
CA ASP A 42 -16.05 0.25 -5.23
C ASP A 42 -15.83 -0.40 -6.59
N LYS A 43 -16.22 -1.68 -6.68
CA LYS A 43 -16.05 -2.49 -7.89
C LYS A 43 -16.69 -1.85 -9.12
N LYS A 44 -17.87 -1.25 -8.95
CA LYS A 44 -18.62 -0.62 -10.04
C LYS A 44 -17.84 0.53 -10.67
N ARG A 45 -17.24 1.40 -9.84
CA ARG A 45 -16.45 2.52 -10.34
C ARG A 45 -15.12 2.06 -10.95
N LEU A 46 -14.50 1.02 -10.39
CA LEU A 46 -13.32 0.39 -10.97
C LEU A 46 -13.61 -0.21 -12.36
N GLU A 47 -14.75 -0.90 -12.51
CA GLU A 47 -15.23 -1.42 -13.81
C GLU A 47 -15.48 -0.30 -14.81
N GLN A 48 -16.15 0.79 -14.40
CA GLN A 48 -16.38 1.97 -15.25
C GLN A 48 -15.08 2.65 -15.70
N CYS A 49 -14.05 2.62 -14.85
CA CYS A 49 -12.73 3.13 -15.17
C CYS A 49 -11.89 2.14 -15.99
N ASN A 50 -12.42 0.99 -16.42
CA ASN A 50 -11.70 -0.06 -17.14
C ASN A 50 -10.43 -0.49 -16.41
N VAL A 51 -10.54 -0.78 -15.12
CA VAL A 51 -9.45 -1.35 -14.32
C VAL A 51 -9.33 -2.84 -14.61
N ASP A 52 -8.12 -3.31 -14.91
CA ASP A 52 -7.83 -4.74 -15.03
C ASP A 52 -7.69 -5.37 -13.63
N PHE A 53 -8.72 -6.11 -13.21
CA PHE A 53 -8.74 -6.79 -11.91
C PHE A 53 -7.69 -7.89 -11.77
N LYS A 54 -7.26 -8.54 -12.87
CA LYS A 54 -6.19 -9.54 -12.80
C LYS A 54 -4.85 -8.85 -12.51
N LYS A 55 -4.57 -7.75 -13.21
CA LYS A 55 -3.38 -6.93 -12.94
C LYS A 55 -3.42 -6.35 -11.53
N LEU A 56 -4.58 -5.84 -11.09
CA LEU A 56 -4.76 -5.33 -9.73
C LEU A 56 -4.46 -6.39 -8.66
N ALA A 57 -5.00 -7.61 -8.81
CA ALA A 57 -4.75 -8.70 -7.86
C ALA A 57 -3.27 -9.11 -7.83
N LYS A 58 -2.62 -9.20 -9.00
CA LYS A 58 -1.18 -9.48 -9.09
C LYS A 58 -0.36 -8.41 -8.35
N ASN A 59 -0.62 -7.14 -8.65
CA ASN A 59 0.09 -6.02 -8.03
C ASN A 59 -0.14 -5.97 -6.51
N ALA A 60 -1.34 -6.37 -6.03
CA ALA A 60 -1.64 -6.43 -4.59
C ALA A 60 -0.77 -7.48 -3.88
N VAL A 61 -0.64 -8.67 -4.47
CA VAL A 61 0.22 -9.75 -3.95
C VAL A 61 1.68 -9.31 -3.97
N GLU A 62 2.15 -8.76 -5.08
CA GLU A 62 3.52 -8.24 -5.21
C GLU A 62 3.82 -7.17 -4.15
N LEU A 63 2.92 -6.22 -3.96
CA LEU A 63 3.03 -5.19 -2.94
C LEU A 63 3.16 -5.80 -1.53
N PHE A 64 2.35 -6.79 -1.21
CA PHE A 64 2.43 -7.48 0.08
C PHE A 64 3.82 -8.10 0.30
N PHE A 65 4.37 -8.80 -0.71
CA PHE A 65 5.70 -9.38 -0.61
C PHE A 65 6.80 -8.32 -0.42
N VAL A 66 6.75 -7.22 -1.18
CA VAL A 66 7.72 -6.12 -1.05
C VAL A 66 7.66 -5.49 0.35
N GLN A 67 6.46 -5.25 0.89
CA GLN A 67 6.31 -4.72 2.25
C GLN A 67 6.90 -5.64 3.32
N VAL A 68 6.56 -6.93 3.26
CA VAL A 68 6.95 -7.92 4.27
C VAL A 68 8.44 -8.24 4.19
N PHE A 69 8.92 -8.62 3.01
CA PHE A 69 10.25 -9.19 2.85
C PHE A 69 11.31 -8.13 2.62
N GLU A 70 11.08 -7.15 1.76
CA GLU A 70 12.07 -6.11 1.46
C GLU A 70 12.09 -5.02 2.52
N HIS A 71 10.94 -4.43 2.82
CA HIS A 71 10.89 -3.25 3.68
C HIS A 71 10.80 -3.55 5.18
N ASN A 72 10.50 -4.80 5.55
CA ASN A 72 10.28 -5.22 6.94
C ASN A 72 9.18 -4.45 7.69
N PHE A 73 8.27 -3.82 6.95
CA PHE A 73 7.15 -3.07 7.52
C PHE A 73 5.94 -3.34 6.65
N PHE A 74 4.90 -3.90 7.26
CA PHE A 74 3.66 -4.20 6.57
C PHE A 74 2.51 -3.42 7.20
N HIS A 75 1.58 -2.99 6.34
CA HIS A 75 0.32 -2.45 6.80
C HIS A 75 -0.49 -3.60 7.39
N ALA A 76 -0.57 -3.67 8.72
CA ALA A 76 -1.17 -4.82 9.40
C ALA A 76 -2.70 -4.87 9.24
N ASP A 77 -3.29 -3.75 8.78
CA ASP A 77 -4.71 -3.63 8.49
C ASP A 77 -4.97 -3.26 7.02
N MET A 78 -4.74 -4.18 6.10
CA MET A 78 -5.11 -4.02 4.67
C MET A 78 -6.64 -4.03 4.45
N HIS A 79 -7.41 -3.40 5.34
CA HIS A 79 -8.85 -3.27 5.22
C HIS A 79 -9.20 -2.52 3.92
N PRO A 80 -10.22 -2.97 3.16
CA PRO A 80 -10.62 -2.30 1.92
C PRO A 80 -10.95 -0.81 2.08
N GLY A 81 -11.28 -0.36 3.29
CA GLY A 81 -11.54 1.06 3.60
C GLY A 81 -10.31 1.98 3.51
N ASN A 82 -9.10 1.43 3.59
CA ASN A 82 -7.84 2.19 3.61
C ASN A 82 -7.01 2.03 2.33
N ILE A 83 -7.49 1.23 1.37
CA ILE A 83 -6.81 0.94 0.12
C ILE A 83 -7.57 1.60 -1.02
N PHE A 84 -6.88 2.47 -1.73
CA PHE A 84 -7.42 3.16 -2.89
C PHE A 84 -6.61 2.80 -4.13
N VAL A 85 -7.26 2.87 -5.29
CA VAL A 85 -6.68 2.56 -6.58
C VAL A 85 -6.74 3.81 -7.45
N GLN A 86 -5.58 4.27 -7.89
CA GLN A 86 -5.46 5.33 -8.87
C GLN A 86 -5.09 4.71 -10.22
N LYS A 87 -5.83 5.06 -11.26
CA LYS A 87 -5.51 4.67 -12.63
C LYS A 87 -4.70 5.77 -13.30
N ASP A 88 -3.59 5.40 -13.93
CA ASP A 88 -2.68 6.30 -14.63
C ASP A 88 -2.24 5.63 -15.94
N GLU A 89 -2.62 6.19 -17.10
CA GLU A 89 -2.24 5.74 -18.45
C GLU A 89 -2.21 4.21 -18.70
N GLY A 90 -3.18 3.46 -18.17
CA GLY A 90 -3.30 2.01 -18.36
C GLY A 90 -2.62 1.16 -17.27
N ASP A 91 -2.00 1.81 -16.29
CA ASP A 91 -1.54 1.18 -15.05
C ASP A 91 -2.44 1.52 -13.84
N VAL A 92 -2.30 0.73 -12.79
CA VAL A 92 -2.97 0.89 -11.52
C VAL A 92 -1.94 0.99 -10.40
N LYS A 93 -1.98 2.13 -9.71
CA LYS A 93 -1.19 2.40 -8.51
C LYS A 93 -2.09 2.26 -7.28
N PHE A 94 -1.60 1.58 -6.27
CA PHE A 94 -2.23 1.60 -4.95
C PHE A 94 -1.88 2.90 -4.25
N VAL A 95 -2.87 3.52 -3.61
CA VAL A 95 -2.68 4.68 -2.76
C VAL A 95 -2.93 4.25 -1.32
N LEU A 96 -1.88 4.34 -0.50
CA LEU A 96 -1.91 3.99 0.91
C LEU A 96 -1.96 5.27 1.74
N VAL A 97 -3.06 5.48 2.47
CA VAL A 97 -3.30 6.70 3.24
C VAL A 97 -3.18 6.51 4.75
N ASP A 98 -3.44 5.28 5.22
CA ASP A 98 -3.35 4.93 6.63
C ASP A 98 -2.02 4.21 6.88
N PHE A 99 -1.41 4.48 8.03
CA PHE A 99 -0.22 3.82 8.57
C PHE A 99 -0.33 3.70 10.11
N GLY A 100 -1.55 3.78 10.65
CA GLY A 100 -1.83 3.76 12.08
C GLY A 100 -1.50 2.42 12.73
N ILE A 101 -1.69 1.31 12.00
CA ILE A 101 -1.35 -0.04 12.45
C ILE A 101 -0.31 -0.64 11.50
N MET A 102 0.97 -0.46 11.85
CA MET A 102 2.10 -1.00 11.12
C MET A 102 2.81 -2.06 11.97
N GLY A 103 3.05 -3.23 11.38
CA GLY A 103 3.82 -4.30 11.99
C GLY A 103 5.24 -4.37 11.43
N SER A 104 6.15 -4.99 12.16
CA SER A 104 7.47 -5.41 11.68
C SER A 104 7.71 -6.86 12.09
N LEU A 105 8.38 -7.63 11.24
CA LEU A 105 8.73 -9.01 11.55
C LEU A 105 10.17 -9.10 12.04
N SER A 106 10.42 -10.02 12.97
CA SER A 106 11.79 -10.40 13.31
C SER A 106 12.43 -11.15 12.13
N SER A 107 13.75 -11.24 12.10
CA SER A 107 14.48 -12.02 11.07
C SER A 107 14.07 -13.49 11.07
N PHE A 108 13.74 -14.03 12.24
CA PHE A 108 13.23 -15.40 12.39
C PHE A 108 11.85 -15.55 11.75
N ASP A 109 10.91 -14.66 12.06
CA ASP A 109 9.54 -14.73 11.52
C ASP A 109 9.52 -14.57 10.00
N LYS A 110 10.35 -13.67 9.44
CA LYS A 110 10.50 -13.54 7.99
C LYS A 110 10.96 -14.85 7.35
N LYS A 111 11.98 -15.49 7.91
CA LYS A 111 12.51 -16.74 7.38
C LYS A 111 11.48 -17.85 7.46
N TYR A 112 10.79 -17.97 8.60
CA TYR A 112 9.71 -18.93 8.78
C TYR A 112 8.57 -18.73 7.78
N LEU A 113 8.15 -17.48 7.55
CA LEU A 113 7.11 -17.15 6.57
C LEU A 113 7.55 -17.50 5.14
N ALA A 114 8.80 -17.18 4.78
CA ALA A 114 9.36 -17.50 3.47
C ALA A 114 9.44 -19.02 3.23
N GLU A 115 9.90 -19.77 4.23
CA GLU A 115 9.98 -21.24 4.17
C GLU A 115 8.59 -21.87 3.97
N ASN A 116 7.57 -21.36 4.66
CA ASN A 116 6.19 -21.80 4.46
C ASN A 116 5.71 -21.54 3.02
N PHE A 117 6.03 -20.39 2.41
CA PHE A 117 5.62 -20.11 1.03
C PHE A 117 6.37 -20.93 -0.02
N VAL A 118 7.59 -21.40 0.27
CA VAL A 118 8.35 -22.28 -0.64
C VAL A 118 7.90 -23.75 -0.52
N ALA A 119 7.35 -24.13 0.63
CA ALA A 119 6.92 -25.50 0.90
C ALA A 119 5.57 -25.88 0.24
N PHE A 120 4.81 -24.92 -0.29
CA PHE A 120 3.53 -25.10 -0.96
C PHE A 120 3.54 -24.49 -2.37
#